data_AF-A0A7D5STI7-F1
#
_entry.id   AF-A0A7D5STI7-F1
#
_cell.length_a   1.000
_cell.length_b   1.000
_cell.length_c   1.000
_cell.angle_alpha   90.00
_cell.angle_beta   90.00
_cell.angle_gamma   90.00
#
_symmetry.space_group_name_H-M   'P 1'
#
loop_
_entity.id
_entity.type
_entity.pdbx_description
1 polymer ?
#
loop_
_entity_poly.entity_id
_entity_poly.type
_entity_poly.pdbx_seq_one_letter_code
_entity_poly.pdbx_strand_id
1 'polypeptide(L)'
;MKVDIRRLLGPLLGLAIIIEGGALAINASPAMVEGFGGLRESTVLMAGAQLIILGIIIFSGWFAIDLKNISSRPKVSKVLHLLFLVSSLCVMFEGLFLTVNATKVTFEEGETYGMVASALLSAQLFCIGALSSSLWVNRRKEVTNPISWVVGIASSIGLSSVGAILIGVASPLRTALIMNVGEGKMTLAGVLVFILSFILIFAFLLDGTKYFKGRTRTVFEVLFLAIVAVFMLGSTYLSALADYFELGNEFAAGKMYMGAFFAVIFMLSALSLAGWWTRNRTPGRRFIIESVGILSAILLAGIGIEVFALAGETKVTGLLTLPHAIVLLFGAQIVILSMICLGIFLTRKMKLFATPLVRSFTITLMLITASLISLEGIVISVAAADIDVAGLGKILESTVGIFGLGMSGAGILIILTWNMRDDHSSPRMRRAEILTAIFLLMLFVAALAI
;
A
#
# COMPACT_ATOMS: atom_id res chain seq x y z
N MET A 1 0.46 13.60 -27.37
CA MET A 1 1.61 12.73 -27.05
C MET A 1 1.20 11.82 -25.90
N LYS A 2 1.15 10.49 -26.07
CA LYS A 2 0.84 9.57 -24.95
C LYS A 2 2.11 9.46 -24.08
N VAL A 3 2.08 10.06 -22.89
CA VAL A 3 3.19 9.92 -21.93
C VAL A 3 3.14 8.50 -21.36
N ASP A 4 4.17 7.70 -21.64
CA ASP A 4 4.34 6.39 -21.01
C ASP A 4 5.01 6.61 -19.63
N ILE A 5 4.22 6.48 -18.55
CA ILE A 5 4.70 6.70 -17.18
C ILE A 5 5.93 5.85 -16.83
N ARG A 6 6.11 4.70 -17.48
CA ARG A 6 7.27 3.82 -17.28
C ARG A 6 8.57 4.47 -17.76
N ARG A 7 8.50 5.27 -18.83
CA ARG A 7 9.65 6.03 -19.36
C ARG A 7 10.02 7.23 -18.48
N LEU A 8 9.11 7.68 -17.61
CA LEU A 8 9.38 8.70 -16.60
C LEU A 8 9.93 8.07 -15.32
N LEU A 9 9.26 7.04 -14.80
CA LEU A 9 9.63 6.39 -13.55
C LEU A 9 10.97 5.66 -13.63
N GLY A 10 11.26 5.02 -14.76
CA GLY A 10 12.51 4.28 -14.95
C GLY A 10 13.78 5.11 -14.68
N PRO A 11 13.97 6.25 -15.36
CA PRO A 11 15.06 7.18 -15.07
C PRO A 11 15.01 7.71 -13.63
N LEU A 12 13.84 8.07 -13.11
CA LEU A 12 13.72 8.60 -11.74
C LEU A 12 14.19 7.60 -10.68
N LEU A 13 13.90 6.30 -10.85
CA LEU A 13 14.41 5.25 -9.97
C LEU A 13 15.93 5.13 -10.07
N GLY A 14 16.49 5.19 -11.29
CA GLY A 14 17.95 5.24 -11.47
C GLY A 14 18.59 6.44 -10.77
N LEU A 15 17.95 7.61 -10.88
CA LEU A 15 18.39 8.84 -10.20
C LEU A 15 18.32 8.73 -8.68
N ALA A 16 17.25 8.14 -8.13
CA ALA A 16 17.12 7.89 -6.70
C ALA A 16 18.29 7.06 -6.17
N ILE A 17 18.67 5.99 -6.88
CA ILE A 17 19.82 5.14 -6.51
C ILE A 17 21.14 5.93 -6.55
N ILE A 18 21.32 6.81 -7.55
CA ILE A 18 22.51 7.68 -7.63
C ILE A 18 22.58 8.61 -6.41
N ILE A 19 21.45 9.21 -6.02
CA ILE A 19 21.38 10.12 -4.87
C ILE A 19 21.65 9.37 -3.57
N GLU A 20 21.01 8.22 -3.36
CA GLU A 20 21.22 7.39 -2.16
C GLU A 20 22.66 6.89 -2.08
N GLY A 21 23.23 6.39 -3.19
CA GLY A 21 24.64 5.98 -3.25
C GLY A 21 25.60 7.14 -3.01
N GLY A 22 25.29 8.33 -3.54
CA GLY A 22 26.04 9.56 -3.31
C GLY A 22 26.02 9.99 -1.84
N ALA A 23 24.84 9.97 -1.22
CA ALA A 23 24.69 10.29 0.20
C ALA A 23 25.47 9.30 1.07
N LEU A 24 25.43 8.00 0.75
CA LEU A 24 26.20 6.98 1.47
C LEU A 24 27.71 7.17 1.29
N ALA A 25 28.17 7.55 0.09
CA ALA A 25 29.58 7.78 -0.19
C ALA A 25 30.12 9.06 0.48
N ILE A 26 29.33 10.14 0.50
CA ILE A 26 29.72 11.43 1.11
C ILE A 26 29.74 11.33 2.64
N ASN A 27 28.76 10.64 3.23
CA ASN A 27 28.66 10.45 4.67
C ASN A 27 29.31 9.13 5.12
N ALA A 28 30.23 8.59 4.31
CA ALA A 28 30.94 7.38 4.67
C ALA A 28 31.76 7.66 5.94
N SER A 29 31.42 6.94 6.99
CA SER A 29 32.15 6.93 8.25
C SER A 29 32.36 5.47 8.66
N PRO A 30 33.39 5.17 9.48
CA PRO A 30 33.52 3.85 10.06
C PRO A 30 32.23 3.50 10.82
N ALA A 31 31.73 2.30 10.58
CA ALA A 31 30.47 1.84 11.13
C ALA A 31 30.69 0.48 11.80
N MET A 32 30.17 0.32 13.01
CA MET A 32 30.14 -0.95 13.68
C MET A 32 28.81 -1.64 13.38
N VAL A 33 28.88 -2.82 12.79
CA VAL A 33 27.71 -3.65 12.50
C VAL A 33 27.68 -4.80 13.49
N GLU A 34 26.60 -4.89 14.26
CA GLU A 34 26.41 -5.96 15.23
C GLU A 34 26.49 -7.34 14.54
N GLY A 35 27.29 -8.26 15.10
CA GLY A 35 27.48 -9.62 14.55
C GLY A 35 28.42 -9.75 13.35
N PHE A 36 28.72 -8.65 12.63
CA PHE A 36 29.67 -8.64 11.49
C PHE A 36 31.02 -7.99 11.82
N GLY A 37 31.07 -7.09 12.80
CA GLY A 37 32.27 -6.35 13.21
C GLY A 37 32.34 -4.93 12.62
N GLY A 38 33.52 -4.31 12.69
CA GLY A 38 33.75 -2.95 12.20
C GLY A 38 33.87 -2.90 10.68
N LEU A 39 32.99 -2.16 10.03
CA LEU A 39 33.14 -1.71 8.65
C LEU A 39 34.04 -0.48 8.63
N ARG A 40 35.09 -0.56 7.81
CA ARG A 40 35.94 0.60 7.54
C ARG A 40 35.18 1.60 6.68
N GLU A 41 35.49 2.88 6.84
CA GLU A 41 35.01 3.97 5.98
C GLU A 41 35.13 3.61 4.49
N SER A 42 36.30 3.07 4.08
CA SER A 42 36.53 2.61 2.69
C SER A 42 35.50 1.60 2.18
N THR A 43 34.94 0.76 3.04
CA THR A 43 33.91 -0.24 2.67
C THR A 43 32.55 0.43 2.45
N VAL A 44 32.17 1.35 3.34
CA VAL A 44 30.94 2.15 3.22
C VAL A 44 31.00 3.03 1.97
N LEU A 45 32.15 3.66 1.73
CA LEU A 45 32.43 4.43 0.52
C LEU A 45 32.31 3.59 -0.75
N MET A 46 32.88 2.38 -0.76
CA MET A 46 32.76 1.46 -1.90
C MET A 46 31.32 1.03 -2.17
N ALA A 47 30.54 0.77 -1.13
CA ALA A 47 29.11 0.45 -1.28
C ALA A 47 28.34 1.63 -1.89
N GLY A 48 28.58 2.85 -1.41
CA GLY A 48 28.01 4.08 -1.99
C GLY A 48 28.41 4.26 -3.46
N ALA A 49 29.69 4.09 -3.78
CA ALA A 49 30.19 4.18 -5.15
C ALA A 49 29.59 3.11 -6.08
N GLN A 50 29.44 1.88 -5.59
CA GLN A 50 28.77 0.80 -6.32
C GLN A 50 27.31 1.17 -6.66
N LEU A 51 26.55 1.70 -5.69
CA LEU A 51 25.18 2.17 -5.92
C LEU A 51 25.14 3.29 -6.96
N ILE A 52 26.06 4.26 -6.92
CA ILE A 52 26.16 5.31 -7.93
C ILE A 52 26.36 4.70 -9.33
N ILE A 53 27.29 3.75 -9.48
CA ILE A 53 27.57 3.10 -10.76
C ILE A 53 26.32 2.34 -11.26
N LEU A 54 25.68 1.55 -10.40
CA LEU A 54 24.46 0.82 -10.75
C LEU A 54 23.32 1.78 -11.13
N GLY A 55 23.15 2.87 -10.38
CA GLY A 55 22.17 3.92 -10.65
C GLY A 55 22.41 4.62 -11.99
N ILE A 56 23.67 4.95 -12.34
CA ILE A 56 24.04 5.52 -13.64
C ILE A 56 23.73 4.54 -14.77
N ILE A 57 24.06 3.25 -14.60
CA ILE A 57 23.75 2.21 -15.59
C ILE A 57 22.23 2.14 -15.81
N ILE A 58 21.43 2.08 -14.76
CA ILE A 58 19.96 2.05 -14.85
C ILE A 58 19.42 3.32 -15.51
N PHE A 59 19.84 4.50 -15.04
CA PHE A 59 19.41 5.81 -15.55
C PHE A 59 19.72 5.95 -17.05
N SER A 60 20.98 5.73 -17.42
CA SER A 60 21.44 5.85 -18.81
C SER A 60 20.75 4.84 -19.72
N GLY A 61 20.44 3.63 -19.23
CA GLY A 61 19.81 2.59 -20.05
C GLY A 61 18.41 2.92 -20.55
N TRP A 62 17.67 3.76 -19.83
CA TRP A 62 16.37 4.23 -20.30
C TRP A 62 16.48 5.11 -21.55
N PHE A 63 17.55 5.89 -21.68
CA PHE A 63 17.80 6.78 -22.82
C PHE A 63 18.63 6.12 -23.92
N ALA A 64 19.72 5.43 -23.54
CA ALA A 64 20.73 4.93 -24.46
C ALA A 64 20.18 3.90 -25.45
N ILE A 65 19.26 3.04 -25.01
CA ILE A 65 18.78 1.94 -25.87
C ILE A 65 17.85 2.39 -27.00
N ASP A 66 17.28 3.59 -26.89
CA ASP A 66 16.45 4.19 -27.94
C ASP A 66 17.29 4.97 -28.97
N LEU A 67 18.60 5.16 -28.73
CA LEU A 67 19.50 5.80 -29.69
C LEU A 67 19.62 4.95 -30.96
N LYS A 68 19.43 5.58 -32.12
CA LYS A 68 19.44 4.94 -33.45
C LYS A 68 20.69 4.08 -33.71
N ASN A 69 21.85 4.50 -33.21
CA ASN A 69 23.12 3.78 -33.37
C ASN A 69 23.17 2.47 -32.55
N ILE A 70 22.45 2.41 -31.43
CA ILE A 70 22.39 1.23 -30.56
C ILE A 70 21.27 0.29 -31.01
N SER A 71 20.09 0.84 -31.33
CA SER A 71 18.93 0.04 -31.75
C SER A 71 19.13 -0.69 -33.08
N SER A 72 19.97 -0.14 -33.97
CA SER A 72 20.37 -0.79 -35.24
C SER A 72 21.36 -1.95 -35.06
N ARG A 73 21.99 -2.10 -33.89
CA ARG A 73 22.99 -3.14 -33.61
C ARG A 73 22.41 -4.17 -32.63
N PRO A 74 21.83 -5.29 -33.11
CA PRO A 74 21.03 -6.20 -32.27
C PRO A 74 21.86 -6.88 -31.17
N LYS A 75 23.14 -7.18 -31.40
CA LYS A 75 24.03 -7.76 -30.38
C LYS A 75 24.30 -6.77 -29.24
N VAL A 76 24.64 -5.53 -29.58
CA VAL A 76 24.90 -4.45 -28.60
C VAL A 76 23.64 -4.13 -27.80
N SER A 77 22.49 -4.01 -28.48
CA SER A 77 21.20 -3.79 -27.82
C SER A 77 20.85 -4.91 -26.83
N LYS A 78 21.09 -6.18 -27.19
CA LYS A 78 20.86 -7.33 -26.28
C LYS A 78 21.76 -7.29 -25.05
N VAL A 79 23.06 -7.02 -25.23
CA VAL A 79 24.02 -6.93 -24.11
C VAL A 79 23.64 -5.78 -23.18
N LEU A 80 23.29 -4.61 -23.72
CA LEU A 80 22.82 -3.49 -22.91
C LEU A 80 21.51 -3.80 -22.18
N HIS A 81 20.55 -4.45 -22.84
CA HIS A 81 19.32 -4.90 -22.19
C HIS A 81 19.58 -5.82 -20.99
N LEU A 82 20.52 -6.76 -21.13
CA LEU A 82 20.91 -7.66 -20.06
C LEU A 82 21.64 -6.90 -18.96
N LEU A 83 22.58 -6.02 -19.30
CA LEU A 83 23.31 -5.21 -18.35
C LEU A 83 22.36 -4.40 -17.46
N PHE A 84 21.39 -3.69 -18.05
CA PHE A 84 20.43 -2.89 -17.30
C PHE A 84 19.53 -3.75 -16.40
N LEU A 85 19.10 -4.91 -16.91
CA LEU A 85 18.33 -5.86 -16.10
C LEU A 85 19.16 -6.38 -14.92
N VAL A 86 20.38 -6.83 -15.17
CA VAL A 86 21.29 -7.34 -14.12
C VAL A 86 21.58 -6.26 -13.09
N SER A 87 21.86 -5.02 -13.48
CA SER A 87 22.06 -3.92 -12.53
C SER A 87 20.85 -3.67 -11.64
N SER A 88 19.64 -3.67 -12.21
CA SER A 88 18.40 -3.54 -11.41
C SER A 88 18.18 -4.72 -10.46
N LEU A 89 18.54 -5.93 -10.88
CA LEU A 89 18.47 -7.13 -10.05
C LEU A 89 19.52 -7.13 -8.94
N CYS A 90 20.75 -6.63 -9.18
CA CYS A 90 21.77 -6.48 -8.14
C CYS A 90 21.24 -5.57 -7.02
N VAL A 91 20.71 -4.38 -7.37
CA VAL A 91 20.12 -3.46 -6.39
C VAL A 91 18.97 -4.12 -5.62
N MET A 92 18.10 -4.86 -6.32
CA MET A 92 17.01 -5.61 -5.69
C MET A 92 17.53 -6.64 -4.69
N PHE A 93 18.50 -7.47 -5.07
CA PHE A 93 19.04 -8.53 -4.21
C PHE A 93 19.86 -7.98 -3.05
N GLU A 94 20.63 -6.91 -3.26
CA GLU A 94 21.36 -6.20 -2.20
C GLU A 94 20.39 -5.63 -1.16
N GLY A 95 19.37 -4.88 -1.60
CA GLY A 95 18.34 -4.36 -0.71
C GLY A 95 17.61 -5.47 0.06
N LEU A 96 17.26 -6.57 -0.62
CA LEU A 96 16.60 -7.71 0.02
C LEU A 96 17.50 -8.38 1.06
N PHE A 97 18.77 -8.62 0.70
CA PHE A 97 19.74 -9.26 1.58
C PHE A 97 19.96 -8.42 2.85
N LEU A 98 20.14 -7.12 2.69
CA LEU A 98 20.30 -6.18 3.82
C LEU A 98 19.03 -6.11 4.68
N THR A 99 17.85 -6.19 4.07
CA THR A 99 16.58 -6.19 4.81
C THR A 99 16.41 -7.43 5.65
N VAL A 100 16.65 -8.61 5.08
CA VAL A 100 16.49 -9.90 5.75
C VAL A 100 17.59 -10.15 6.80
N ASN A 101 18.74 -9.51 6.66
CA ASN A 101 19.84 -9.59 7.62
C ASN A 101 20.03 -8.24 8.34
N ALA A 102 18.94 -7.52 8.58
CA ALA A 102 19.01 -6.23 9.22
C ALA A 102 19.58 -6.39 10.63
N THR A 103 20.61 -5.60 10.93
CA THR A 103 21.24 -5.53 12.24
C THR A 103 21.38 -4.08 12.64
N LYS A 104 21.67 -3.85 13.93
CA LYS A 104 22.01 -2.53 14.44
C LYS A 104 23.30 -2.04 13.80
N VAL A 105 23.31 -0.77 13.40
CA VAL A 105 24.48 -0.09 12.82
C VAL A 105 24.79 1.14 13.65
N THR A 106 25.99 1.22 14.20
CA THR A 106 26.47 2.36 14.99
C THR A 106 27.63 3.03 14.27
N PHE A 107 27.49 4.31 13.94
CA PHE A 107 28.56 5.10 13.35
C PHE A 107 29.45 5.71 14.44
N GLU A 108 30.75 5.85 14.16
CA GLU A 108 31.72 6.40 15.13
C GLU A 108 31.37 7.82 15.60
N GLU A 109 30.69 8.61 14.77
CA GLU A 109 30.24 9.98 15.10
C GLU A 109 28.86 10.03 15.81
N GLY A 110 28.37 8.90 16.32
CA GLY A 110 27.33 8.85 17.36
C GLY A 110 25.91 8.53 16.88
N GLU A 111 25.63 8.53 15.58
CA GLU A 111 24.35 8.06 15.08
C GLU A 111 24.25 6.53 15.15
N THR A 112 23.21 6.04 15.80
CA THR A 112 22.90 4.62 15.86
C THR A 112 21.59 4.37 15.17
N TYR A 113 21.64 3.61 14.07
CA TYR A 113 20.46 3.12 13.39
C TYR A 113 20.09 1.77 13.99
N GLY A 114 18.93 1.75 14.64
CA GLY A 114 18.36 0.50 15.14
C GLY A 114 18.05 -0.47 14.00
N MET A 115 17.92 -1.74 14.35
CA MET A 115 17.61 -2.83 13.42
C MET A 115 16.41 -2.51 12.51
N VAL A 116 15.39 -1.87 13.07
CA VAL A 116 14.17 -1.41 12.38
C VAL A 116 14.49 -0.42 11.25
N ALA A 117 15.28 0.60 11.58
CA ALA A 117 15.61 1.67 10.66
C ALA A 117 16.48 1.14 9.52
N SER A 118 17.44 0.27 9.87
CA SER A 118 18.27 -0.46 8.90
C SER A 118 17.40 -1.29 7.93
N ALA A 119 16.46 -2.08 8.45
CA ALA A 119 15.53 -2.88 7.64
C ALA A 119 14.66 -2.03 6.72
N LEU A 120 14.16 -0.89 7.19
CA LEU A 120 13.30 0.01 6.40
C LEU A 120 14.08 0.66 5.24
N LEU A 121 15.29 1.15 5.51
CA LEU A 121 16.16 1.76 4.49
C LEU A 121 16.55 0.74 3.41
N SER A 122 16.93 -0.48 3.81
CA SER A 122 17.23 -1.55 2.86
C SER A 122 16.00 -2.04 2.09
N ALA A 123 14.82 -2.04 2.72
CA ALA A 123 13.58 -2.42 2.07
C ALA A 123 13.16 -1.41 0.99
N GLN A 124 13.46 -0.14 1.20
CA GLN A 124 13.33 0.90 0.16
C GLN A 124 14.24 0.60 -1.04
N LEU A 125 15.50 0.23 -0.80
CA LEU A 125 16.42 -0.15 -1.89
C LEU A 125 15.91 -1.38 -2.66
N PHE A 126 15.40 -2.39 -1.94
CA PHE A 126 14.73 -3.54 -2.55
C PHE A 126 13.54 -3.12 -3.41
N CYS A 127 12.65 -2.25 -2.90
CA CYS A 127 11.51 -1.71 -3.66
C CYS A 127 11.96 -1.05 -4.97
N ILE A 128 12.98 -0.19 -4.90
CA ILE A 128 13.50 0.55 -6.05
C ILE A 128 14.07 -0.42 -7.09
N GLY A 129 14.90 -1.39 -6.68
CA GLY A 129 15.46 -2.41 -7.57
C GLY A 129 14.39 -3.32 -8.19
N ALA A 130 13.44 -3.81 -7.39
CA ALA A 130 12.34 -4.66 -7.84
C ALA A 130 11.42 -3.93 -8.83
N LEU A 131 11.11 -2.65 -8.58
CA LEU A 131 10.27 -1.86 -9.47
C LEU A 131 11.02 -1.52 -10.76
N SER A 132 12.31 -1.15 -10.66
CA SER A 132 13.16 -0.88 -11.82
C SER A 132 13.27 -2.09 -12.74
N SER A 133 13.56 -3.29 -12.19
CA SER A 133 13.61 -4.53 -12.97
C SER A 133 12.27 -4.88 -13.60
N SER A 134 11.17 -4.73 -12.85
CA SER A 134 9.82 -4.98 -13.34
C SER A 134 9.41 -4.05 -14.49
N LEU A 135 9.73 -2.76 -14.37
CA LEU A 135 9.52 -1.76 -15.43
C LEU A 135 10.36 -2.09 -16.67
N TRP A 136 11.61 -2.52 -16.48
CA TRP A 136 12.51 -2.88 -17.56
C TRP A 136 12.02 -4.09 -18.35
N VAL A 137 11.65 -5.17 -17.67
CA VAL A 137 11.12 -6.41 -18.28
C VAL A 137 9.87 -6.12 -19.12
N ASN A 138 9.00 -5.21 -18.64
CA ASN A 138 7.75 -4.88 -19.31
C ASN A 138 7.81 -3.64 -20.20
N ARG A 139 9.00 -3.05 -20.41
CA ARG A 139 9.18 -1.81 -21.20
C ARG A 139 8.57 -1.89 -22.59
N ARG A 140 8.72 -3.04 -23.26
CA ARG A 140 8.25 -3.24 -24.64
C ARG A 140 6.82 -3.75 -24.74
N LYS A 141 6.19 -4.12 -23.63
CA LYS A 141 4.82 -4.63 -23.64
C LYS A 141 3.84 -3.48 -23.77
N GLU A 142 2.84 -3.67 -24.62
CA GLU A 142 1.68 -2.80 -24.66
C GLU A 142 0.82 -3.07 -23.42
N VAL A 143 0.76 -2.09 -22.53
CA VAL A 143 -0.10 -2.11 -21.34
C VAL A 143 -1.20 -1.10 -21.56
N THR A 144 -2.45 -1.54 -21.51
CA THR A 144 -3.62 -0.69 -21.78
C THR A 144 -3.70 0.47 -20.78
N ASN A 145 -3.47 0.19 -19.49
CA ASN A 145 -3.39 1.19 -18.43
C ASN A 145 -2.08 1.08 -17.66
N PRO A 146 -1.04 1.82 -18.08
CA PRO A 146 0.26 1.73 -17.44
C PRO A 146 0.23 2.27 -16.01
N ILE A 147 -0.67 3.21 -15.67
CA ILE A 147 -0.81 3.73 -14.30
C ILE A 147 -1.31 2.64 -13.36
N SER A 148 -2.43 1.99 -13.70
CA SER A 148 -3.00 0.92 -12.88
C SER A 148 -2.06 -0.27 -12.73
N TRP A 149 -1.35 -0.61 -13.81
CA TRP A 149 -0.34 -1.67 -13.77
C TRP A 149 0.83 -1.31 -12.85
N VAL A 150 1.36 -0.07 -12.94
CA VAL A 150 2.44 0.41 -12.06
C VAL A 150 2.00 0.45 -10.60
N VAL A 151 0.81 0.97 -10.30
CA VAL A 151 0.27 0.99 -8.93
C VAL A 151 0.15 -0.45 -8.41
N GLY A 152 -0.45 -1.35 -9.18
CA GLY A 152 -0.65 -2.72 -8.75
C GLY A 152 0.66 -3.48 -8.49
N ILE A 153 1.65 -3.35 -9.37
CA ILE A 153 2.96 -3.99 -9.18
C ILE A 153 3.76 -3.34 -8.06
N ALA A 154 3.76 -2.01 -7.94
CA ALA A 154 4.44 -1.30 -6.85
C ALA A 154 3.86 -1.67 -5.48
N SER A 155 2.53 -1.78 -5.37
CA SER A 155 1.90 -2.23 -4.12
C SER A 155 2.20 -3.70 -3.80
N SER A 156 2.33 -4.56 -4.81
CA SER A 156 2.75 -5.96 -4.62
C SER A 156 4.20 -6.07 -4.16
N ILE A 157 5.09 -5.22 -4.71
CA ILE A 157 6.47 -5.08 -4.24
C ILE A 157 6.51 -4.55 -2.81
N GLY A 158 5.70 -3.54 -2.48
CA GLY A 158 5.58 -3.02 -1.11
C GLY A 158 5.17 -4.11 -0.11
N LEU A 159 4.22 -4.99 -0.47
CA LEU A 159 3.88 -6.16 0.37
C LEU A 159 5.07 -7.10 0.57
N SER A 160 5.83 -7.35 -0.49
CA SER A 160 7.06 -8.16 -0.40
C SER A 160 8.07 -7.51 0.54
N SER A 161 8.21 -6.19 0.49
CA SER A 161 9.10 -5.44 1.38
C SER A 161 8.66 -5.54 2.84
N VAL A 162 7.35 -5.45 3.11
CA VAL A 162 6.81 -5.70 4.46
C VAL A 162 7.14 -7.12 4.93
N GLY A 163 6.97 -8.13 4.07
CA GLY A 163 7.38 -9.50 4.37
C GLY A 163 8.87 -9.62 4.69
N ALA A 164 9.74 -8.98 3.92
CA ALA A 164 11.18 -8.97 4.14
C ALA A 164 11.56 -8.27 5.46
N ILE A 165 10.93 -7.15 5.80
CA ILE A 165 11.15 -6.44 7.08
C ILE A 165 10.77 -7.34 8.25
N LEU A 166 9.62 -8.04 8.17
CA LEU A 166 9.20 -8.98 9.21
C LEU A 166 10.19 -10.14 9.40
N ILE A 167 10.84 -10.60 8.33
CA ILE A 167 11.89 -11.63 8.41
C ILE A 167 13.14 -11.05 9.07
N GLY A 168 13.56 -9.85 8.67
CA GLY A 168 14.83 -9.27 9.10
C GLY A 168 14.84 -8.76 10.52
N VAL A 169 13.72 -8.19 10.98
CA VAL A 169 13.62 -7.70 12.36
C VAL A 169 13.16 -8.79 13.33
N ALA A 170 12.57 -9.87 12.81
CA ALA A 170 12.10 -11.08 13.51
C ALA A 170 12.01 -10.93 15.04
N SER A 171 10.91 -10.37 15.49
CA SER A 171 10.70 -10.06 16.91
C SER A 171 9.49 -10.78 17.48
N PRO A 172 9.41 -10.97 18.80
CA PRO A 172 8.23 -11.57 19.42
C PRO A 172 7.01 -10.65 19.25
N LEU A 173 5.88 -11.21 18.81
CA LEU A 173 4.59 -10.52 18.78
C LEU A 173 3.68 -11.11 19.87
N ARG A 174 3.13 -10.25 20.74
CA ARG A 174 2.26 -10.67 21.83
C ARG A 174 0.84 -10.17 21.58
N THR A 175 -0.10 -11.10 21.43
CA THR A 175 -1.52 -10.78 21.24
C THR A 175 -2.33 -11.32 22.40
N ALA A 176 -3.51 -10.74 22.64
CA ALA A 176 -4.44 -11.17 23.70
C ALA A 176 -4.73 -12.68 23.66
N LEU A 177 -4.77 -13.25 22.44
CA LEU A 177 -5.16 -14.63 22.17
C LEU A 177 -3.96 -15.56 21.93
N ILE A 178 -2.90 -15.07 21.28
CA ILE A 178 -1.65 -15.82 21.08
C ILE A 178 -0.65 -15.29 22.10
N MET A 179 -0.63 -15.94 23.27
CA MET A 179 0.12 -15.48 24.45
C MET A 179 1.62 -15.29 24.21
N ASN A 180 2.18 -15.86 23.12
CA ASN A 180 3.47 -15.54 22.51
C ASN A 180 3.56 -16.05 21.06
N VAL A 181 3.62 -15.14 20.08
CA VAL A 181 4.19 -15.44 18.76
C VAL A 181 5.69 -15.21 18.89
N GLY A 182 6.44 -16.25 19.29
CA GLY A 182 7.90 -16.17 19.36
C GLY A 182 8.50 -15.79 18.00
N GLU A 183 9.71 -15.25 18.01
CA GLU A 183 10.43 -14.71 16.84
C GLU A 183 10.29 -15.60 15.59
N GLY A 184 10.50 -16.92 15.73
CA GLY A 184 10.40 -17.87 14.61
C GLY A 184 9.02 -17.93 13.93
N LYS A 185 7.92 -17.65 14.65
CA LYS A 185 6.58 -17.56 14.05
C LYS A 185 6.37 -16.24 13.31
N MET A 186 6.96 -15.14 13.77
CA MET A 186 6.95 -13.86 13.05
C MET A 186 7.80 -13.94 11.78
N THR A 187 8.96 -14.61 11.83
CA THR A 187 9.74 -14.94 10.64
C THR A 187 8.92 -15.76 9.65
N LEU A 188 8.19 -16.79 10.11
CA LEU A 188 7.33 -17.60 9.24
C LEU A 188 6.20 -16.76 8.61
N ALA A 189 5.58 -15.87 9.37
CA ALA A 189 4.58 -14.93 8.86
C ALA A 189 5.18 -14.01 7.79
N GLY A 190 6.37 -13.45 8.04
CA GLY A 190 7.12 -12.65 7.08
C GLY A 190 7.44 -13.41 5.79
N VAL A 191 7.92 -14.67 5.90
CA VAL A 191 8.16 -15.56 4.76
C VAL A 191 6.88 -15.81 3.97
N LEU A 192 5.75 -16.04 4.64
CA LEU A 192 4.47 -16.28 3.97
C LEU A 192 3.99 -15.03 3.23
N VAL A 193 4.07 -13.85 3.84
CA VAL A 193 3.76 -12.56 3.20
C VAL A 193 4.66 -12.34 1.98
N PHE A 194 5.96 -12.59 2.14
CA PHE A 194 6.96 -12.47 1.08
C PHE A 194 6.65 -13.39 -0.11
N ILE A 195 6.43 -14.68 0.12
CA ILE A 195 6.14 -15.65 -0.95
C ILE A 195 4.83 -15.30 -1.67
N LEU A 196 3.76 -15.04 -0.92
CA LEU A 196 2.45 -14.73 -1.50
C LEU A 196 2.48 -13.43 -2.30
N SER A 197 3.19 -12.40 -1.84
CA SER A 197 3.36 -11.16 -2.59
C SER A 197 4.20 -11.35 -3.87
N PHE A 198 5.21 -12.23 -3.86
CA PHE A 198 5.95 -12.61 -5.05
C PHE A 198 5.06 -13.26 -6.11
N ILE A 199 4.07 -14.07 -5.72
CA ILE A 199 3.06 -14.62 -6.64
C ILE A 199 2.26 -13.48 -7.29
N LEU A 200 1.88 -12.44 -6.53
CA LEU A 200 1.20 -11.26 -7.07
C LEU A 200 2.08 -10.50 -8.08
N ILE A 201 3.35 -10.25 -7.74
CA ILE A 201 4.33 -9.63 -8.66
C ILE A 201 4.43 -10.46 -9.94
N PHE A 202 4.58 -11.77 -9.83
CA PHE A 202 4.69 -12.68 -10.96
C PHE A 202 3.43 -12.63 -11.85
N ALA A 203 2.24 -12.51 -11.26
CA ALA A 203 1.00 -12.33 -12.02
C ALA A 203 1.05 -11.07 -12.88
N PHE A 204 1.53 -9.93 -12.35
CA PHE A 204 1.70 -8.69 -13.12
C PHE A 204 2.78 -8.81 -14.21
N LEU A 205 3.87 -9.54 -13.95
CA LEU A 205 4.94 -9.76 -14.93
C LEU A 205 4.51 -10.71 -16.05
N LEU A 206 3.64 -11.68 -15.78
CA LEU A 206 3.12 -12.62 -16.76
C LEU A 206 1.92 -12.08 -17.55
N ASP A 207 1.31 -10.98 -17.10
CA ASP A 207 0.19 -10.36 -17.79
C ASP A 207 0.55 -10.01 -19.25
N GLY A 208 -0.37 -10.32 -20.16
CA GLY A 208 -0.20 -10.17 -21.60
C GLY A 208 0.69 -11.21 -22.29
N THR A 209 1.28 -12.17 -21.58
CA THR A 209 2.11 -13.22 -22.20
C THR A 209 1.27 -14.36 -22.80
N LYS A 210 1.88 -15.16 -23.69
CA LYS A 210 1.22 -16.34 -24.29
C LYS A 210 0.82 -17.41 -23.27
N TYR A 211 1.52 -17.49 -22.14
CA TYR A 211 1.27 -18.46 -21.07
C TYR A 211 0.05 -18.09 -20.21
N PHE A 212 -0.41 -16.84 -20.32
CA PHE A 212 -1.47 -16.26 -19.50
C PHE A 212 -2.73 -15.98 -20.33
N LYS A 213 -3.29 -17.04 -20.96
CA LYS A 213 -4.47 -16.96 -21.83
C LYS A 213 -5.48 -18.08 -21.53
N GLY A 214 -6.76 -17.80 -21.77
CA GLY A 214 -7.83 -18.79 -21.59
C GLY A 214 -7.98 -19.24 -20.14
N ARG A 215 -8.06 -20.57 -19.91
CA ARG A 215 -8.34 -21.16 -18.59
C ARG A 215 -7.26 -20.84 -17.55
N THR A 216 -5.98 -20.77 -17.95
CA THR A 216 -4.88 -20.46 -17.01
C THR A 216 -5.05 -19.07 -16.41
N ARG A 217 -5.43 -18.09 -17.24
CA ARG A 217 -5.72 -16.73 -16.78
C ARG A 217 -6.84 -16.69 -15.76
N THR A 218 -7.94 -17.41 -15.98
CA THR A 218 -9.07 -17.44 -15.03
C THR A 218 -8.66 -18.04 -13.69
N VAL A 219 -7.89 -19.15 -13.71
CA VAL A 219 -7.37 -19.76 -12.47
C VAL A 219 -6.49 -18.78 -11.70
N PHE A 220 -5.61 -18.06 -12.40
CA PHE A 220 -4.77 -17.04 -11.77
C PHE A 220 -5.56 -15.84 -11.25
N GLU A 221 -6.62 -15.40 -11.94
CA GLU A 221 -7.47 -14.30 -11.45
C GLU A 221 -8.19 -14.69 -10.15
N VAL A 222 -8.66 -15.94 -10.04
CA VAL A 222 -9.26 -16.47 -8.81
C VAL A 222 -8.21 -16.62 -7.71
N LEU A 223 -7.03 -17.18 -8.02
CA LEU A 223 -5.94 -17.32 -7.05
C LEU A 223 -5.47 -15.95 -6.53
N PHE A 224 -5.32 -14.97 -7.43
CA PHE A 224 -4.95 -13.60 -7.09
C PHE A 224 -5.97 -12.99 -6.11
N LEU A 225 -7.26 -13.12 -6.42
CA LEU A 225 -8.32 -12.63 -5.55
C LEU A 225 -8.30 -13.32 -4.18
N ALA A 226 -8.09 -14.65 -4.15
CA ALA A 226 -8.02 -15.41 -2.91
C ALA A 226 -6.82 -14.98 -2.05
N ILE A 227 -5.63 -14.84 -2.63
CA ILE A 227 -4.42 -14.38 -1.92
C ILE A 227 -4.65 -12.98 -1.34
N VAL A 228 -5.17 -12.04 -2.14
CA VAL A 228 -5.45 -10.69 -1.65
C VAL A 228 -6.51 -10.69 -0.56
N ALA A 229 -7.57 -11.49 -0.70
CA ALA A 229 -8.61 -11.61 0.33
C ALA A 229 -8.04 -12.16 1.65
N VAL A 230 -7.13 -13.15 1.59
CA VAL A 230 -6.41 -13.67 2.76
C VAL A 230 -5.61 -12.55 3.43
N PHE A 231 -4.87 -11.74 2.67
CA PHE A 231 -4.15 -10.62 3.25
C PHE A 231 -5.06 -9.58 3.89
N MET A 232 -6.12 -9.18 3.19
CA MET A 232 -7.03 -8.13 3.66
C MET A 232 -7.84 -8.58 4.89
N LEU A 233 -8.35 -9.81 4.90
CA LEU A 233 -9.07 -10.35 6.06
C LEU A 233 -8.12 -10.66 7.22
N GLY A 234 -6.94 -11.21 6.90
CA GLY A 234 -5.89 -11.50 7.87
C GLY A 234 -5.40 -10.24 8.56
N SER A 235 -5.15 -9.15 7.83
CA SER A 235 -4.75 -7.87 8.41
C SER A 235 -5.82 -7.28 9.32
N THR A 236 -7.10 -7.30 8.91
CA THR A 236 -8.20 -6.82 9.75
C THR A 236 -8.35 -7.65 11.02
N TYR A 237 -8.25 -8.98 10.90
CA TYR A 237 -8.35 -9.87 12.05
C TYR A 237 -7.18 -9.68 13.03
N LEU A 238 -5.95 -9.64 12.51
CA LEU A 238 -4.75 -9.48 13.33
C LEU A 238 -4.68 -8.10 13.98
N SER A 239 -5.23 -7.06 13.36
CA SER A 239 -5.25 -5.72 13.94
C SER A 239 -6.12 -5.65 15.21
N ALA A 240 -7.25 -6.37 15.26
CA ALA A 240 -8.07 -6.47 16.49
C ALA A 240 -7.40 -7.25 17.62
N LEU A 241 -6.54 -8.20 17.29
CA LEU A 241 -5.87 -9.05 18.29
C LEU A 241 -4.54 -8.46 18.78
N ALA A 242 -4.03 -7.43 18.11
CA ALA A 242 -2.78 -6.80 18.48
C ALA A 242 -2.91 -6.08 19.82
N ASP A 243 -2.17 -6.55 20.82
CA ASP A 243 -2.07 -5.89 22.13
C ASP A 243 -0.72 -5.20 22.26
N TYR A 244 0.36 -5.89 21.90
CA TYR A 244 1.71 -5.39 22.08
C TYR A 244 2.67 -5.97 21.05
N PHE A 245 3.57 -5.14 20.57
CA PHE A 245 4.59 -5.55 19.63
C PHE A 245 5.92 -4.93 19.95
N GLU A 246 6.91 -5.78 20.18
CA GLU A 246 8.30 -5.39 20.15
C GLU A 246 8.78 -5.67 18.73
N LEU A 247 9.38 -4.69 18.05
CA LEU A 247 10.09 -4.86 16.78
C LEU A 247 11.59 -4.76 17.10
N GLY A 248 12.16 -5.88 17.55
CA GLY A 248 13.50 -6.01 18.12
C GLY A 248 13.59 -5.53 19.57
N ASN A 249 14.81 -5.45 20.13
CA ASN A 249 15.05 -5.00 21.51
C ASN A 249 14.92 -3.47 21.72
N GLU A 250 14.66 -2.71 20.65
CA GLU A 250 14.76 -1.24 20.66
C GLU A 250 13.42 -0.53 20.40
N PHE A 251 12.43 -1.23 19.84
CA PHE A 251 11.15 -0.64 19.46
C PHE A 251 9.99 -1.40 20.08
N ALA A 252 9.57 -0.98 21.27
CA ALA A 252 8.30 -1.37 21.86
C ALA A 252 7.20 -0.45 21.28
N ALA A 253 6.42 -0.98 20.35
CA ALA A 253 5.31 -0.28 19.74
C ALA A 253 4.01 -0.58 20.50
N GLY A 254 3.39 0.47 21.02
CA GLY A 254 2.03 0.38 21.55
C GLY A 254 1.03 -0.04 20.46
N LYS A 255 -0.16 -0.46 20.90
CA LYS A 255 -1.28 -0.94 20.08
C LYS A 255 -1.57 -0.11 18.81
N MET A 256 -1.36 1.22 18.85
CA MET A 256 -1.50 2.13 17.69
C MET A 256 -0.66 1.74 16.48
N TYR A 257 0.63 1.48 16.69
CA TYR A 257 1.58 1.23 15.62
C TYR A 257 1.29 -0.09 14.91
N MET A 258 0.73 -1.05 15.64
CA MET A 258 0.28 -2.32 15.06
C MET A 258 -0.97 -2.18 14.21
N GLY A 259 -1.92 -1.36 14.65
CA GLY A 259 -3.07 -0.98 13.82
C GLY A 259 -2.63 -0.38 12.49
N ALA A 260 -1.74 0.60 12.54
CA ALA A 260 -1.18 1.24 11.34
C ALA A 260 -0.41 0.24 10.45
N PHE A 261 0.40 -0.64 11.05
CA PHE A 261 1.14 -1.67 10.30
C PHE A 261 0.20 -2.61 9.52
N PHE A 262 -0.85 -3.12 10.17
CA PHE A 262 -1.83 -3.97 9.49
C PHE A 262 -2.69 -3.19 8.48
N ALA A 263 -3.00 -1.92 8.75
CA ALA A 263 -3.66 -1.05 7.79
C ALA A 263 -2.81 -0.85 6.52
N VAL A 264 -1.48 -0.73 6.65
CA VAL A 264 -0.57 -0.67 5.50
C VAL A 264 -0.60 -1.97 4.68
N ILE A 265 -0.53 -3.14 5.34
CA ILE A 265 -0.65 -4.44 4.65
C ILE A 265 -1.98 -4.53 3.88
N PHE A 266 -3.07 -4.13 4.54
CA PHE A 266 -4.39 -4.10 3.91
C PHE A 266 -4.41 -3.18 2.69
N MET A 267 -3.94 -1.93 2.84
CA MET A 267 -3.99 -0.93 1.78
C MET A 267 -3.16 -1.35 0.57
N LEU A 268 -1.95 -1.89 0.79
CA LEU A 268 -1.11 -2.40 -0.30
C LEU A 268 -1.78 -3.58 -1.01
N SER A 269 -2.44 -4.47 -0.28
CA SER A 269 -3.20 -5.59 -0.86
C SER A 269 -4.39 -5.10 -1.69
N ALA A 270 -5.13 -4.14 -1.16
CA ALA A 270 -6.28 -3.54 -1.84
C ALA A 270 -5.86 -2.76 -3.10
N LEU A 271 -4.74 -2.02 -3.05
CA LEU A 271 -4.16 -1.32 -4.19
C LEU A 271 -3.65 -2.29 -5.26
N SER A 272 -3.02 -3.39 -4.85
CA SER A 272 -2.61 -4.47 -5.77
C SER A 272 -3.81 -5.03 -6.54
N LEU A 273 -4.91 -5.32 -5.83
CA LEU A 273 -6.16 -5.78 -6.44
C LEU A 273 -6.85 -4.74 -7.31
N ALA A 274 -6.91 -3.49 -6.86
CA ALA A 274 -7.45 -2.39 -7.66
C ALA A 274 -6.65 -2.20 -8.95
N GLY A 275 -5.31 -2.20 -8.86
CA GLY A 275 -4.42 -2.12 -10.01
C GLY A 275 -4.61 -3.30 -10.97
N TRP A 276 -4.70 -4.52 -10.45
CA TRP A 276 -4.98 -5.71 -11.24
C TRP A 276 -6.31 -5.57 -11.99
N TRP A 277 -7.39 -5.20 -11.31
CA TRP A 277 -8.72 -5.15 -11.91
C TRP A 277 -8.93 -4.01 -12.89
N THR A 278 -8.16 -2.92 -12.74
CA THR A 278 -8.28 -1.72 -13.57
C THR A 278 -7.24 -1.61 -14.69
N ARG A 279 -6.22 -2.48 -14.73
CA ARG A 279 -5.13 -2.48 -15.74
C ARG A 279 -5.58 -2.52 -17.21
N ASN A 280 -6.76 -3.07 -17.47
CA ASN A 280 -7.31 -3.17 -18.83
C ASN A 280 -8.26 -2.01 -19.18
N ARG A 281 -8.48 -1.05 -18.27
CA ARG A 281 -9.36 0.10 -18.51
C ARG A 281 -8.57 1.25 -19.13
N THR A 282 -9.08 1.87 -20.18
CA THR A 282 -8.40 3.00 -20.82
C THR A 282 -8.27 4.21 -19.87
N PRO A 283 -7.07 4.77 -19.68
CA PRO A 283 -6.89 5.97 -18.87
C PRO A 283 -7.54 7.19 -19.54
N GLY A 284 -8.38 7.90 -18.79
CA GLY A 284 -9.12 9.08 -19.23
C GLY A 284 -9.84 9.72 -18.05
N ARG A 285 -10.57 10.82 -18.27
CA ARG A 285 -11.28 11.54 -17.19
C ARG A 285 -12.15 10.62 -16.31
N ARG A 286 -12.84 9.67 -16.94
CA ARG A 286 -13.68 8.69 -16.26
C ARG A 286 -12.88 7.73 -15.38
N PHE A 287 -11.73 7.28 -15.85
CA PHE A 287 -10.84 6.43 -15.07
C PHE A 287 -10.30 7.17 -13.84
N ILE A 288 -9.97 8.46 -13.97
CA ILE A 288 -9.52 9.29 -12.85
C ILE A 288 -10.62 9.37 -11.78
N ILE A 289 -11.85 9.69 -12.18
CA ILE A 289 -12.99 9.76 -11.27
C ILE A 289 -13.24 8.40 -10.58
N GLU A 290 -13.25 7.30 -11.33
CA GLU A 290 -13.39 5.95 -10.75
C GLU A 290 -12.24 5.62 -9.77
N SER A 291 -11.01 6.05 -10.08
CA SER A 291 -9.84 5.80 -9.24
C SER A 291 -9.93 6.55 -7.92
N VAL A 292 -10.45 7.79 -7.91
CA VAL A 292 -10.68 8.55 -6.68
C VAL A 292 -11.63 7.78 -5.76
N GLY A 293 -12.74 7.25 -6.28
CA GLY A 293 -13.69 6.47 -5.48
C GLY A 293 -13.09 5.17 -4.92
N ILE A 294 -12.29 4.47 -5.72
CA ILE A 294 -11.56 3.27 -5.28
C ILE A 294 -10.56 3.62 -4.17
N LEU A 295 -9.76 4.67 -4.35
CA LEU A 295 -8.76 5.11 -3.37
C LEU A 295 -9.43 5.57 -2.06
N SER A 296 -10.55 6.30 -2.14
CA SER A 296 -11.33 6.69 -0.96
C SER A 296 -11.84 5.47 -0.19
N ALA A 297 -12.33 4.42 -0.88
CA ALA A 297 -12.76 3.19 -0.21
C ALA A 297 -11.60 2.42 0.44
N ILE A 298 -10.44 2.37 -0.21
CA ILE A 298 -9.22 1.75 0.36
C ILE A 298 -8.76 2.51 1.60
N LEU A 299 -8.70 3.84 1.52
CA LEU A 299 -8.30 4.71 2.63
C LEU A 299 -9.23 4.56 3.82
N LEU A 300 -10.55 4.60 3.60
CA LEU A 300 -11.54 4.42 4.65
C LEU A 300 -11.45 3.05 5.32
N ALA A 301 -11.23 1.98 4.54
CA ALA A 301 -11.02 0.66 5.11
C ALA A 301 -9.71 0.58 5.93
N GLY A 302 -8.63 1.21 5.47
CA GLY A 302 -7.38 1.33 6.24
C GLY A 302 -7.59 2.06 7.57
N ILE A 303 -8.26 3.21 7.53
CA ILE A 303 -8.70 3.97 8.72
C ILE A 303 -9.54 3.09 9.66
N GLY A 304 -10.50 2.33 9.10
CA GLY A 304 -11.32 1.42 9.88
C GLY A 304 -10.49 0.37 10.61
N ILE A 305 -9.43 -0.17 9.98
CA ILE A 305 -8.51 -1.14 10.60
C ILE A 305 -7.72 -0.49 11.73
N GLU A 306 -7.29 0.76 11.58
CA GLU A 306 -6.62 1.51 12.64
C GLU A 306 -7.56 1.71 13.83
N VAL A 307 -8.79 2.21 13.60
CA VAL A 307 -9.80 2.36 14.66
C VAL A 307 -10.14 1.02 15.32
N PHE A 308 -10.26 -0.04 14.53
CA PHE A 308 -10.50 -1.39 14.99
C PHE A 308 -9.39 -1.91 15.89
N ALA A 309 -8.14 -1.58 15.55
CA ALA A 309 -6.97 -1.89 16.35
C ALA A 309 -6.82 -0.98 17.58
N LEU A 310 -7.32 0.25 17.54
CA LEU A 310 -7.31 1.20 18.66
C LEU A 310 -8.38 0.90 19.72
N ALA A 311 -9.21 -0.11 19.49
CA ALA A 311 -10.28 -0.46 20.39
C ALA A 311 -9.72 -0.78 21.80
N GLY A 312 -10.18 0.01 22.77
CA GLY A 312 -9.85 -0.09 24.19
C GLY A 312 -10.95 0.59 25.01
N GLU A 313 -10.85 0.58 26.33
CA GLU A 313 -11.72 1.43 27.14
C GLU A 313 -11.43 2.90 26.81
N THR A 314 -12.45 3.60 26.32
CA THR A 314 -12.30 4.94 25.77
C THR A 314 -13.11 5.91 26.61
N LYS A 315 -12.44 6.86 27.26
CA LYS A 315 -13.10 7.94 28.00
C LYS A 315 -13.23 9.15 27.09
N VAL A 316 -14.46 9.59 26.86
CA VAL A 316 -14.73 10.80 26.10
C VAL A 316 -15.01 11.92 27.08
N THR A 317 -14.29 13.02 26.98
CA THR A 317 -14.45 14.17 27.88
C THR A 317 -15.86 14.75 27.72
N GLY A 318 -16.59 14.91 28.83
CA GLY A 318 -17.99 15.36 28.80
C GLY A 318 -19.03 14.28 28.49
N LEU A 319 -18.61 13.03 28.27
CA LEU A 319 -19.47 11.87 28.01
C LEU A 319 -19.12 10.70 28.95
N LEU A 320 -19.93 9.64 28.92
CA LEU A 320 -19.64 8.39 29.63
C LEU A 320 -18.51 7.64 28.94
N THR A 321 -17.86 6.75 29.70
CA THR A 321 -16.86 5.82 29.16
C THR A 321 -17.50 4.90 28.12
N LEU A 322 -17.00 4.95 26.89
CA LEU A 322 -17.42 4.03 25.84
C LEU A 322 -16.77 2.66 26.09
N PRO A 323 -17.56 1.58 26.18
CA PRO A 323 -17.02 0.25 26.32
C PRO A 323 -16.24 -0.14 25.06
N HIS A 324 -15.16 -0.89 25.27
CA HIS A 324 -14.28 -1.42 24.23
C HIS A 324 -15.05 -2.00 23.02
N ALA A 325 -16.12 -2.76 23.27
CA ALA A 325 -16.95 -3.38 22.24
C ALA A 325 -17.58 -2.38 21.26
N ILE A 326 -17.92 -1.16 21.71
CA ILE A 326 -18.53 -0.14 20.84
C ILE A 326 -17.49 0.44 19.88
N VAL A 327 -16.30 0.77 20.37
CA VAL A 327 -15.20 1.27 19.51
C VAL A 327 -14.76 0.21 18.51
N LEU A 328 -14.73 -1.06 18.95
CA LEU A 328 -14.44 -2.21 18.09
C LEU A 328 -15.50 -2.38 17.00
N LEU A 329 -16.79 -2.29 17.33
CA LEU A 329 -17.87 -2.35 16.35
C LEU A 329 -17.80 -1.20 15.35
N PHE A 330 -17.45 0.00 15.80
CA PHE A 330 -17.31 1.17 14.96
C PHE A 330 -16.19 0.99 13.91
N GLY A 331 -14.99 0.57 14.34
CA GLY A 331 -13.91 0.22 13.42
C GLY A 331 -14.29 -0.88 12.43
N ALA A 332 -14.89 -1.98 12.92
CA ALA A 332 -15.36 -3.08 12.07
C ALA A 332 -16.37 -2.63 11.01
N GLN A 333 -17.31 -1.77 11.40
CA GLN A 333 -18.33 -1.24 10.52
C GLN A 333 -17.72 -0.43 9.39
N ILE A 334 -16.78 0.47 9.67
CA ILE A 334 -16.07 1.23 8.63
C ILE A 334 -15.36 0.29 7.65
N VAL A 335 -14.65 -0.72 8.16
CA VAL A 335 -13.94 -1.69 7.30
C VAL A 335 -14.93 -2.42 6.40
N ILE A 336 -16.02 -2.96 6.96
CA ILE A 336 -17.02 -3.73 6.22
C ILE A 336 -17.70 -2.86 5.15
N LEU A 337 -18.18 -1.67 5.52
CA LEU A 337 -18.86 -0.77 4.59
C LEU A 337 -17.92 -0.31 3.46
N SER A 338 -16.67 -0.02 3.78
CA SER A 338 -15.65 0.39 2.80
C SER A 338 -15.26 -0.76 1.87
N MET A 339 -15.19 -1.98 2.40
CA MET A 339 -14.96 -3.20 1.62
C MET A 339 -16.12 -3.50 0.67
N ILE A 340 -17.36 -3.29 1.09
CA ILE A 340 -18.53 -3.38 0.22
C ILE A 340 -18.40 -2.35 -0.91
N CYS A 341 -18.11 -1.09 -0.60
CA CYS A 341 -17.89 -0.04 -1.62
C CYS A 341 -16.79 -0.43 -2.62
N LEU A 342 -15.65 -0.91 -2.13
CA LEU A 342 -14.53 -1.35 -2.96
C LEU A 342 -14.93 -2.54 -3.86
N GLY A 343 -15.55 -3.57 -3.28
CA GLY A 343 -16.03 -4.73 -4.01
C GLY A 343 -17.00 -4.34 -5.13
N ILE A 344 -17.92 -3.42 -4.85
CA ILE A 344 -18.85 -2.86 -5.83
C ILE A 344 -18.10 -2.14 -6.96
N PHE A 345 -17.15 -1.26 -6.66
CA PHE A 345 -16.36 -0.56 -7.69
C PHE A 345 -15.61 -1.51 -8.63
N LEU A 346 -15.04 -2.58 -8.09
CA LEU A 346 -14.28 -3.55 -8.86
C LEU A 346 -15.23 -4.42 -9.69
N THR A 347 -16.25 -5.02 -9.08
CA THR A 347 -17.07 -6.06 -9.71
C THR A 347 -18.23 -5.56 -10.58
N ARG A 348 -18.65 -4.29 -10.45
CA ARG A 348 -19.85 -3.77 -11.13
C ARG A 348 -19.92 -3.96 -12.65
N LYS A 349 -18.78 -4.06 -13.33
CA LYS A 349 -18.71 -4.24 -14.81
C LYS A 349 -18.69 -5.71 -15.24
N MET A 350 -18.76 -6.65 -14.30
CA MET A 350 -18.84 -8.07 -14.61
C MET A 350 -20.24 -8.43 -15.14
N LYS A 351 -20.31 -9.41 -16.04
CA LYS A 351 -21.58 -9.88 -16.64
C LYS A 351 -22.63 -10.28 -15.60
N LEU A 352 -22.19 -10.79 -14.44
CA LEU A 352 -23.07 -11.20 -13.35
C LEU A 352 -23.89 -10.02 -12.76
N PHE A 353 -23.35 -8.80 -12.84
CA PHE A 353 -23.98 -7.57 -12.33
C PHE A 353 -24.77 -6.82 -13.41
N ALA A 354 -24.87 -7.37 -14.62
CA ALA A 354 -25.57 -6.74 -15.73
C ALA A 354 -27.10 -6.86 -15.63
N THR A 355 -27.62 -7.74 -14.78
CA THR A 355 -29.07 -7.88 -14.59
C THR A 355 -29.63 -6.62 -13.91
N PRO A 356 -30.81 -6.12 -14.32
CA PRO A 356 -31.35 -4.85 -13.81
C PRO A 356 -31.60 -4.87 -12.30
N LEU A 357 -31.98 -6.03 -11.75
CA LEU A 357 -32.21 -6.21 -10.32
C LEU A 357 -30.91 -6.13 -9.52
N VAL A 358 -29.88 -6.89 -9.90
CA VAL A 358 -28.57 -6.88 -9.22
C VAL A 358 -27.93 -5.50 -9.36
N ARG A 359 -28.07 -4.86 -10.52
CA ARG A 359 -27.62 -3.50 -10.75
C ARG A 359 -28.32 -2.52 -9.83
N SER A 360 -29.65 -2.53 -9.75
CA SER A 360 -30.40 -1.63 -8.84
C SER A 360 -30.01 -1.87 -7.38
N PHE A 361 -29.92 -3.12 -6.95
CA PHE A 361 -29.48 -3.49 -5.62
C PHE A 361 -28.07 -2.96 -5.31
N THR A 362 -27.12 -3.16 -6.22
CA THR A 362 -25.73 -2.70 -6.08
C THR A 362 -25.65 -1.17 -5.95
N ILE A 363 -26.50 -0.44 -6.69
CA ILE A 363 -26.57 1.02 -6.63
C ILE A 363 -27.10 1.48 -5.28
N THR A 364 -28.22 0.90 -4.84
CA THR A 364 -28.81 1.23 -3.55
C THR A 364 -27.86 0.90 -2.42
N LEU A 365 -27.23 -0.27 -2.46
CA LEU A 365 -26.25 -0.69 -1.46
C LEU A 365 -25.09 0.29 -1.40
N MET A 366 -24.49 0.64 -2.54
CA MET A 366 -23.40 1.63 -2.62
C MET A 366 -23.78 2.98 -2.02
N LEU A 367 -24.97 3.47 -2.33
CA LEU A 367 -25.46 4.74 -1.82
C LEU A 367 -25.66 4.68 -0.30
N ILE A 368 -26.31 3.63 0.20
CA ILE A 368 -26.51 3.42 1.64
C ILE A 368 -25.17 3.34 2.36
N THR A 369 -24.24 2.49 1.91
CA THR A 369 -22.96 2.30 2.60
C THR A 369 -22.12 3.57 2.62
N ALA A 370 -22.02 4.28 1.49
CA ALA A 370 -21.26 5.52 1.43
C ALA A 370 -21.93 6.67 2.22
N SER A 371 -23.26 6.71 2.26
CA SER A 371 -23.99 7.68 3.10
C SER A 371 -23.81 7.40 4.58
N LEU A 372 -23.85 6.14 5.01
CA LEU A 372 -23.61 5.77 6.41
C LEU A 372 -22.21 6.18 6.85
N ILE A 373 -21.18 5.86 6.06
CA ILE A 373 -19.80 6.29 6.35
C ILE A 373 -19.72 7.83 6.45
N SER A 374 -20.37 8.54 5.53
CA SER A 374 -20.33 10.00 5.52
C SER A 374 -21.02 10.62 6.73
N LEU A 375 -22.20 10.10 7.10
CA LEU A 375 -22.94 10.54 8.28
C LEU A 375 -22.19 10.24 9.57
N GLU A 376 -21.57 9.07 9.69
CA GLU A 376 -20.71 8.74 10.84
C GLU A 376 -19.55 9.71 10.96
N GLY A 377 -18.87 10.02 9.85
CA GLY A 377 -17.81 11.03 9.86
C GLY A 377 -18.31 12.41 10.32
N ILE A 378 -19.48 12.83 9.86
CA ILE A 378 -20.10 14.10 10.29
C ILE A 378 -20.40 14.07 11.79
N VAL A 379 -21.02 12.99 12.28
CA VAL A 379 -21.34 12.82 13.70
C VAL A 379 -20.07 12.88 14.55
N ILE A 380 -19.00 12.19 14.15
CA ILE A 380 -17.71 12.26 14.85
C ILE A 380 -17.14 13.68 14.85
N SER A 381 -17.22 14.38 13.71
CA SER A 381 -16.68 15.74 13.64
C SER A 381 -17.43 16.73 14.54
N VAL A 382 -18.76 16.60 14.63
CA VAL A 382 -19.60 17.50 15.43
C VAL A 382 -19.57 17.14 16.92
N ALA A 383 -19.48 15.85 17.23
CA ALA A 383 -19.35 15.34 18.59
C ALA A 383 -17.88 15.18 19.02
N ALA A 384 -16.96 15.84 18.30
CA ALA A 384 -15.55 15.77 18.63
C ALA A 384 -15.34 16.27 20.05
N ALA A 385 -14.56 15.51 20.81
CA ALA A 385 -14.18 15.84 22.16
C ALA A 385 -12.80 15.23 22.42
N ASP A 386 -12.15 15.67 23.49
CA ASP A 386 -10.94 15.03 23.96
C ASP A 386 -11.22 13.57 24.36
N ILE A 387 -10.50 12.64 23.73
CA ILE A 387 -10.65 11.20 23.96
C ILE A 387 -9.40 10.69 24.68
N ASP A 388 -9.56 10.05 25.83
CA ASP A 388 -8.50 9.31 26.50
C ASP A 388 -8.70 7.80 26.23
N VAL A 389 -7.75 7.21 25.50
CA VAL A 389 -7.78 5.79 25.14
C VAL A 389 -6.80 5.06 26.05
N ALA A 390 -7.30 4.07 26.78
CA ALA A 390 -6.46 3.22 27.63
C ALA A 390 -5.32 2.60 26.80
N GLY A 391 -4.07 2.89 27.19
CA GLY A 391 -2.86 2.40 26.50
C GLY A 391 -2.36 3.26 25.34
N LEU A 392 -3.08 4.33 24.97
CA LEU A 392 -2.67 5.31 23.95
C LEU A 392 -2.40 6.71 24.53
N GLY A 393 -3.17 7.08 25.56
CA GLY A 393 -3.22 8.43 26.09
C GLY A 393 -4.27 9.29 25.39
N LYS A 394 -4.11 10.61 25.55
CA LYS A 394 -5.09 11.61 25.15
C LYS A 394 -4.99 11.98 23.67
N ILE A 395 -6.05 11.74 22.91
CA ILE A 395 -6.28 12.25 21.57
C ILE A 395 -7.07 13.57 21.70
N LEU A 396 -6.51 14.62 21.11
CA LEU A 396 -7.10 15.95 21.13
C LEU A 396 -8.40 15.99 20.32
N GLU A 397 -9.37 16.78 20.80
CA GLU A 397 -10.61 17.08 20.09
C GLU A 397 -10.40 17.46 18.62
N SER A 398 -9.42 18.32 18.33
CA SER A 398 -9.09 18.73 16.96
C SER A 398 -8.69 17.58 16.05
N THR A 399 -8.02 16.55 16.60
CA THR A 399 -7.63 15.36 15.84
C THR A 399 -8.83 14.49 15.54
N VAL A 400 -9.73 14.32 16.51
CA VAL A 400 -11.00 13.59 16.35
C VAL A 400 -11.91 14.31 15.33
N GLY A 401 -11.96 15.64 15.38
CA GLY A 401 -12.68 16.48 14.42
C GLY A 401 -12.17 16.31 12.99
N ILE A 402 -10.86 16.46 12.78
CA ILE A 402 -10.22 16.26 11.47
C ILE A 402 -10.44 14.83 10.96
N PHE A 403 -10.38 13.85 11.84
CA PHE A 403 -10.65 12.45 11.52
C PHE A 403 -12.09 12.26 11.00
N GLY A 404 -13.09 12.77 11.72
CA GLY A 404 -14.49 12.71 11.31
C GLY A 404 -14.73 13.41 9.96
N LEU A 405 -14.13 14.59 9.77
CA LEU A 405 -14.19 15.32 8.50
C LEU A 405 -13.53 14.53 7.35
N GLY A 406 -12.38 13.92 7.58
CA GLY A 406 -11.70 13.08 6.61
C GLY A 406 -12.54 11.87 6.18
N MET A 407 -13.15 11.19 7.15
CA MET A 407 -14.09 10.10 6.88
C MET A 407 -15.29 10.58 6.05
N SER A 408 -15.90 11.70 6.44
CA SER A 408 -17.07 12.23 5.73
C SER A 408 -16.73 12.62 4.30
N GLY A 409 -15.64 13.36 4.12
CA GLY A 409 -15.14 13.76 2.80
C GLY A 409 -14.90 12.56 1.89
N ALA A 410 -14.28 11.49 2.41
CA ALA A 410 -14.06 10.26 1.65
C ALA A 410 -15.38 9.56 1.27
N GLY A 411 -16.37 9.50 2.17
CA GLY A 411 -17.71 8.99 1.88
C GLY A 411 -18.43 9.80 0.79
N ILE A 412 -18.36 11.13 0.85
CA ILE A 412 -18.92 12.03 -0.17
C ILE A 412 -18.22 11.83 -1.51
N LEU A 413 -16.90 11.71 -1.53
CA LEU A 413 -16.13 11.44 -2.74
C LEU A 413 -16.54 10.10 -3.38
N ILE A 414 -16.79 9.06 -2.58
CA ILE A 414 -17.32 7.79 -3.07
C ILE A 414 -18.66 8.01 -3.80
N ILE A 415 -19.59 8.77 -3.23
CA ILE A 415 -20.90 9.05 -3.84
C ILE A 415 -20.75 9.89 -5.11
N LEU A 416 -19.94 10.96 -5.07
CA LEU A 416 -19.74 11.85 -6.22
C LEU A 416 -19.12 11.11 -7.40
N THR A 417 -18.09 10.30 -7.14
CA THR A 417 -17.42 9.48 -8.16
C THR A 417 -18.33 8.37 -8.68
N TRP A 418 -19.21 7.83 -7.84
CA TRP A 418 -20.25 6.89 -8.25
C TRP A 418 -21.28 7.54 -9.19
N ASN A 419 -21.75 8.74 -8.87
CA ASN A 419 -22.80 9.46 -9.59
C ASN A 419 -22.37 9.93 -11.00
N MET A 420 -21.07 10.11 -11.22
CA MET A 420 -20.51 10.54 -12.52
C MET A 420 -20.32 9.40 -13.55
N ARG A 421 -20.94 8.23 -13.31
CA ARG A 421 -20.87 7.07 -14.23
C ARG A 421 -21.82 7.21 -15.44
N ASP A 422 -21.43 6.62 -16.56
CA ASP A 422 -22.26 6.58 -17.80
C ASP A 422 -23.41 5.57 -17.72
N ASP A 423 -23.39 4.71 -16.71
CA ASP A 423 -24.30 3.59 -16.60
C ASP A 423 -25.72 4.12 -16.31
N HIS A 424 -26.63 3.96 -17.29
CA HIS A 424 -28.03 4.39 -17.23
C HIS A 424 -28.77 3.77 -16.04
N SER A 425 -28.69 4.41 -14.87
CA SER A 425 -29.63 4.22 -13.78
C SER A 425 -30.97 4.85 -14.17
N SER A 426 -32.06 4.37 -13.58
CA SER A 426 -33.36 4.99 -13.82
C SER A 426 -33.30 6.48 -13.43
N PRO A 427 -34.04 7.37 -14.12
CA PRO A 427 -34.03 8.80 -13.81
C PRO A 427 -34.34 9.12 -12.34
N ARG A 428 -35.15 8.27 -11.68
CA ARG A 428 -35.46 8.35 -10.25
C ARG A 428 -34.23 8.10 -9.38
N MET A 429 -33.46 7.05 -9.66
CA MET A 429 -32.23 6.73 -8.89
C MET A 429 -31.16 7.81 -9.05
N ARG A 430 -31.02 8.38 -10.26
CA ARG A 430 -30.08 9.50 -10.48
C ARG A 430 -30.44 10.75 -9.67
N ARG A 431 -31.74 11.05 -9.50
CA ARG A 431 -32.18 12.15 -8.64
C ARG A 431 -31.86 11.85 -7.17
N ALA A 432 -32.12 10.64 -6.69
CA ALA A 432 -31.79 10.24 -5.33
C ALA A 432 -30.29 10.33 -5.05
N GLU A 433 -29.46 9.86 -5.99
CA GLU A 433 -28.00 9.97 -5.99
C GLU A 433 -27.50 11.42 -5.82
N ILE A 434 -28.02 12.35 -6.64
CA ILE A 434 -27.65 13.77 -6.59
C ILE A 434 -28.14 14.43 -5.31
N LEU A 435 -29.40 14.20 -4.92
CA LEU A 435 -29.97 14.78 -3.71
C LEU A 435 -29.22 14.31 -2.45
N THR A 436 -28.84 13.03 -2.39
CA THR A 436 -28.04 12.48 -1.29
C THR A 436 -26.68 13.14 -1.21
N ALA A 437 -26.00 13.32 -2.35
CA ALA A 437 -24.70 14.00 -2.40
C ALA A 437 -24.80 15.47 -1.95
N ILE A 438 -25.82 16.20 -2.43
CA ILE A 438 -26.07 17.60 -2.04
C ILE A 438 -26.38 17.70 -0.55
N PHE A 439 -27.24 16.83 -0.03
CA PHE A 439 -27.60 16.77 1.39
C PHE A 439 -26.37 16.55 2.27
N LEU A 440 -25.55 15.54 1.95
CA LEU A 440 -24.33 15.25 2.71
C LEU A 440 -23.29 16.36 2.60
N LEU A 441 -23.16 16.98 1.43
CA LEU A 441 -22.27 18.14 1.25
C LEU A 441 -22.72 19.32 2.12
N MET A 442 -24.02 19.60 2.18
CA MET A 442 -24.55 20.67 3.04
C MET A 442 -24.29 20.37 4.52
N LEU A 443 -24.52 19.14 4.97
CA LEU A 443 -24.20 18.73 6.35
C LEU A 443 -22.70 18.80 6.64
N PHE A 444 -21.86 18.41 5.69
CA PHE A 444 -20.40 18.49 5.82
C PHE A 444 -19.93 19.94 5.96
N VAL A 445 -20.47 20.86 5.15
CA VAL A 445 -20.17 22.30 5.27
C VAL A 445 -20.68 22.86 6.61
N ALA A 446 -21.85 22.42 7.07
CA ALA A 446 -22.36 22.81 8.38
C ALA A 446 -21.44 22.30 9.52
N ALA A 447 -20.94 21.07 9.42
CA ALA A 447 -20.01 20.50 10.39
C ALA A 447 -18.65 21.22 10.41
N LEU A 448 -18.18 21.77 9.28
CA LEU A 448 -16.98 22.60 9.22
C LEU A 448 -17.13 23.97 9.88
N ALA A 449 -18.36 24.43 10.12
CA ALA A 449 -18.67 25.74 10.69
C ALA A 449 -18.87 25.71 12.22
N ILE A 450 -18.90 24.51 12.80
CA ILE A 450 -18.91 24.25 14.24
C ILE A 450 -17.45 24.04 14.66
#